data_AF-A0A7K1L3H5-F1
#
_entry.id   AF-A0A7K1L3H5-F1
#
_cell.length_a   1.000
_cell.length_b   1.000
_cell.length_c   1.000
_cell.angle_alpha   90.00
_cell.angle_beta   90.00
_cell.angle_gamma   90.00
#
_symmetry.space_group_name_H-M   'P 1'
#
loop_
_entity.id
_entity.type
_entity.pdbx_description
1 polymer ?
#
loop_
_entity_poly.entity_id
_entity_poly.type
_entity_poly.pdbx_seq_one_letter_code
_entity_poly.pdbx_strand_id
1 'polypeptide(L)'
;MSDAEPAVIQAGGVFLPASVCEPLWRVLRAELARHRADGGRVRPDVAAALVALRAAGLAYVSANGLTARTSSDIGASSPSDAALVTTGGLAGRLGVSERHARRLARQAGIAPAGRGLWLAEDAAALVAARRTDARRDSFPALPPRRDGAE
;
A
#
# COMPACT_ATOMS: atom_id res chain seq x y z
N MET A 1 26.28 40.13 9.94
CA MET A 1 25.98 38.93 10.77
C MET A 1 24.52 39.02 11.15
N SER A 2 23.62 38.40 10.38
CA SER A 2 22.20 38.31 10.74
C SER A 2 22.01 36.99 11.47
N ASP A 3 21.73 37.09 12.75
CA ASP A 3 21.13 36.01 13.52
C ASP A 3 19.67 35.92 13.10
N ALA A 4 19.35 34.90 12.30
CA ALA A 4 17.97 34.55 12.00
C ALA A 4 17.58 33.44 12.98
N GLU A 5 16.90 33.83 14.06
CA GLU A 5 16.31 32.85 14.98
C GLU A 5 15.37 31.91 14.19
N PRO A 6 15.49 30.58 14.38
CA PRO A 6 14.66 29.65 13.66
C PRO A 6 13.23 29.70 14.21
N ALA A 7 12.30 30.23 13.42
CA ALA A 7 10.88 30.10 13.69
C ALA A 7 10.44 28.64 13.49
N VAL A 8 10.61 27.82 14.52
CA VAL A 8 10.09 26.44 14.60
C VAL A 8 8.68 26.50 15.18
N ILE A 9 7.66 26.42 14.33
CA ILE A 9 6.31 26.09 14.79
C ILE A 9 6.17 24.56 14.77
N GLN A 10 6.60 23.91 15.85
CA GLN A 10 6.30 22.50 16.13
C GLN A 10 5.00 22.41 16.94
N ALA A 11 3.86 22.60 16.28
CA ALA A 11 2.57 22.27 16.89
C ALA A 11 2.18 20.83 16.52
N GLY A 12 2.42 19.88 17.44
CA GLY A 12 1.67 18.62 17.55
C GLY A 12 2.14 17.43 16.68
N GLY A 13 3.37 16.94 16.87
CA GLY A 13 3.79 15.63 16.36
C GLY A 13 3.72 14.53 17.43
N VAL A 14 3.35 13.30 17.04
CA VAL A 14 3.44 12.11 17.91
C VAL A 14 4.58 11.22 17.41
N PHE A 15 5.48 10.83 18.31
CA PHE A 15 6.53 9.86 18.00
C PHE A 15 5.97 8.44 18.11
N LEU A 16 6.14 7.66 17.04
CA LEU A 16 5.73 6.27 16.98
C LEU A 16 6.96 5.35 17.04
N PRO A 17 6.95 4.30 17.88
CA PRO A 17 7.95 3.24 17.81
C PRO A 17 8.00 2.62 16.41
N ALA A 18 9.19 2.37 15.88
CA ALA A 18 9.33 1.88 14.51
C ALA A 18 8.70 0.48 14.29
N SER A 19 8.55 -0.31 15.35
CA SER A 19 7.85 -1.61 15.36
C SER A 19 6.36 -1.52 15.06
N VAL A 20 5.71 -0.38 15.34
CA VAL A 20 4.27 -0.20 15.07
C VAL A 20 4.00 0.45 13.72
N CYS A 21 5.02 0.99 13.05
CA CYS A 21 4.86 1.73 11.80
C CYS A 21 4.32 0.87 10.65
N GLU A 22 4.84 -0.35 10.46
CA GLU A 22 4.37 -1.25 9.40
C GLU A 22 2.93 -1.76 9.64
N PRO A 23 2.56 -2.27 10.84
CA PRO A 23 1.17 -2.61 11.16
C PRO A 23 0.19 -1.45 10.95
N LEU A 24 0.54 -0.24 11.41
CA LEU A 24 -0.30 0.94 11.24
C LEU A 24 -0.44 1.33 9.77
N TRP A 25 0.65 1.28 9.01
CA TRP A 25 0.63 1.56 7.58
C TRP A 25 -0.32 0.62 6.84
N ARG A 26 -0.34 -0.68 7.16
CA ARG A 26 -1.24 -1.66 6.50
C ARG A 26 -2.71 -1.32 6.70
N VAL A 27 -3.09 -0.97 7.93
CA VAL A 27 -4.47 -0.60 8.27
C VAL A 27 -4.87 0.68 7.54
N LEU A 28 -4.03 1.71 7.62
CA LEU A 28 -4.31 3.00 6.97
C LEU A 28 -4.34 2.87 5.44
N ARG A 29 -3.50 2.02 4.85
CA ARG A 29 -3.53 1.73 3.42
C ARG A 29 -4.86 1.12 2.98
N ALA A 30 -5.39 0.16 3.74
CA ALA A 30 -6.68 -0.45 3.43
C ALA A 30 -7.81 0.59 3.47
N GLU A 31 -7.77 1.50 4.44
CA GLU A 31 -8.74 2.60 4.55
C GLU A 31 -8.63 3.59 3.39
N LEU A 32 -7.41 3.98 3.00
CA LEU A 32 -7.22 4.84 1.84
C LEU A 32 -7.72 4.19 0.54
N ALA A 33 -7.55 2.88 0.40
CA ALA A 33 -8.06 2.16 -0.76
C ALA A 33 -9.59 2.21 -0.81
N ARG A 34 -10.27 2.02 0.32
CA ARG A 34 -11.73 2.19 0.45
C ARG A 34 -12.17 3.62 0.12
N HIS A 35 -11.56 4.61 0.77
CA HIS A 35 -11.89 6.03 0.55
C HIS A 35 -11.75 6.44 -0.92
N ARG A 36 -10.71 5.96 -1.62
CA ARG A 36 -10.54 6.22 -3.05
C ARG A 36 -11.57 5.49 -3.92
N ALA A 37 -11.95 4.27 -3.56
CA ALA A 37 -13.00 3.54 -4.26
C ALA A 37 -14.35 4.25 -4.17
N ASP A 38 -14.58 5.01 -3.10
CA ASP A 38 -15.77 5.84 -2.89
C ASP A 38 -15.63 7.25 -3.51
N GLY A 39 -14.60 7.49 -4.33
CA GLY A 39 -14.33 8.76 -5.00
C GLY A 39 -13.64 9.82 -4.13
N GLY A 40 -13.25 9.45 -2.92
CA GLY A 40 -12.57 10.30 -1.96
C GLY A 40 -11.15 10.67 -2.39
N ARG A 41 -10.79 11.94 -2.19
CA ARG A 41 -9.42 12.43 -2.38
C ARG A 41 -8.69 12.44 -1.04
N VAL A 42 -7.39 12.13 -1.09
CA VAL A 42 -6.49 12.17 0.06
C VAL A 42 -5.66 13.44 -0.05
N ARG A 43 -5.59 14.21 1.04
CA ARG A 43 -4.72 15.40 1.11
C ARG A 43 -3.26 15.02 0.88
N PRO A 44 -2.47 15.86 0.17
CA PRO A 44 -1.08 15.55 -0.14
C PRO A 44 -0.24 15.31 1.13
N ASP A 45 -0.46 16.07 2.18
CA ASP A 45 0.25 15.93 3.47
C ASP A 45 0.02 14.55 4.10
N VAL A 46 -1.21 14.03 4.03
CA VAL A 46 -1.58 12.71 4.56
C VAL A 46 -0.92 11.61 3.72
N ALA A 47 -0.89 11.77 2.39
CA ALA A 47 -0.19 10.83 1.52
C ALA A 47 1.32 10.80 1.82
N ALA A 48 1.94 11.96 2.05
CA ALA A 48 3.35 12.07 2.42
C ALA A 48 3.63 11.40 3.79
N ALA A 49 2.77 11.62 4.79
CA ALA A 49 2.88 10.99 6.09
C ALA A 49 2.82 9.45 6.01
N LEU A 50 1.95 8.90 5.17
CA LEU A 50 1.85 7.45 4.97
C LEU A 50 3.07 6.85 4.27
N VAL A 51 3.69 7.59 3.34
CA VAL A 51 4.96 7.18 2.73
C VAL A 51 6.07 7.15 3.77
N ALA A 52 6.15 8.17 4.64
CA ALA A 52 7.12 8.20 5.73
C ALA A 52 6.90 7.06 6.74
N LEU A 53 5.65 6.78 7.10
CA LEU A 53 5.27 5.68 7.99
C LEU A 53 5.72 4.33 7.42
N ARG A 54 5.48 4.10 6.13
CA ARG A 54 5.94 2.89 5.42
C ARG A 54 7.46 2.77 5.44
N ALA A 55 8.16 3.86 5.10
CA ALA A 55 9.61 3.87 5.06
C ALA A 55 10.21 3.53 6.43
N ALA A 56 9.65 4.08 7.51
CA ALA A 56 10.06 3.79 8.88
C ALA A 56 9.81 2.31 9.26
N GLY A 57 8.66 1.75 8.90
CA GLY A 57 8.35 0.34 9.12
C GLY A 57 9.30 -0.60 8.39
N LEU A 58 9.58 -0.31 7.11
CA LEU A 58 10.53 -1.10 6.31
C LEU A 58 11.96 -1.00 6.85
N ALA A 59 12.41 0.19 7.25
CA ALA A 59 13.73 0.39 7.84
C ALA A 59 13.90 -0.40 9.15
N TYR A 60 12.84 -0.47 9.98
CA TYR A 60 12.84 -1.29 11.19
C TYR A 60 12.95 -2.78 10.89
N VAL A 61 12.17 -3.27 9.94
CA VAL A 61 12.20 -4.69 9.52
C VAL A 61 13.57 -5.04 8.92
N SER A 62 14.16 -4.17 8.12
CA SER A 62 15.49 -4.40 7.53
C SER A 62 16.62 -4.35 8.56
N ALA A 63 16.51 -3.48 9.59
CA ALA A 63 17.55 -3.31 10.59
C ALA A 63 17.50 -4.37 11.70
N ASN A 64 16.31 -4.85 12.08
CA ASN A 64 16.13 -5.73 13.24
C ASN A 64 15.80 -7.18 12.89
N GLY A 65 15.85 -7.56 11.61
CA GLY A 65 15.77 -8.95 11.15
C GLY A 65 14.76 -9.79 11.93
N LEU A 66 13.46 -9.46 11.84
CA LEU A 66 12.35 -10.23 12.43
C LEU A 66 12.64 -10.83 13.82
N THR A 67 12.71 -9.98 14.85
CA THR A 67 12.68 -10.45 16.23
C THR A 67 11.36 -11.20 16.47
N ALA A 68 11.46 -12.51 16.72
CA ALA A 68 10.42 -13.47 17.07
C ALA A 68 9.53 -14.03 15.93
N ARG A 69 10.10 -14.96 15.16
CA ARG A 69 9.43 -16.26 14.95
C ARG A 69 10.28 -17.32 15.63
N THR A 70 9.67 -18.07 16.54
CA THR A 70 10.28 -19.19 17.26
C THR A 70 10.96 -20.16 16.28
N SER A 71 12.18 -20.56 16.64
CA SER A 71 13.12 -21.38 15.87
C SER A 71 12.63 -22.79 15.47
N SER A 72 11.36 -23.12 15.71
CA SER A 72 10.73 -24.42 15.44
C SER A 72 9.94 -24.48 14.13
N ASP A 73 9.74 -23.35 13.43
CA ASP A 73 9.05 -23.30 12.12
C ASP A 73 10.03 -23.22 10.93
N ILE A 74 11.32 -23.51 11.16
CA ILE A 74 12.36 -23.50 10.11
C ILE A 74 12.25 -24.78 9.26
N GLY A 75 11.13 -24.91 8.56
CA GLY A 75 11.08 -25.60 7.29
C GLY A 75 11.61 -24.63 6.23
N ALA A 76 12.91 -24.73 5.93
CA ALA A 76 13.59 -24.17 4.76
C ALA A 76 12.96 -22.90 4.13
N SER A 77 12.92 -21.80 4.88
CA SER A 77 12.69 -20.47 4.30
C SER A 77 13.85 -19.59 4.71
N SER A 78 14.82 -19.52 3.80
CA SER A 78 16.03 -18.71 3.86
C SER A 78 15.75 -17.24 4.22
N PRO A 79 16.75 -16.46 4.66
CA PRO A 79 16.58 -15.13 5.25
C PRO A 79 16.31 -14.01 4.21
N SER A 80 15.61 -14.33 3.13
CA SER A 80 15.26 -13.43 2.03
C SER A 80 14.04 -14.02 1.32
N ASP A 81 12.84 -13.51 1.60
CA ASP A 81 11.69 -13.92 0.77
C ASP A 81 10.58 -12.86 0.68
N ALA A 82 10.96 -11.59 0.70
CA ALA A 82 10.16 -10.60 -0.02
C ALA A 82 10.36 -10.84 -1.52
N ALA A 83 9.70 -11.84 -2.08
CA ALA A 83 9.84 -12.20 -3.49
C ALA A 83 9.65 -10.94 -4.35
N LEU A 84 10.69 -10.51 -5.06
CA LEU A 84 10.61 -9.32 -5.89
C LEU A 84 10.04 -9.69 -7.26
N VAL A 85 9.14 -8.86 -7.75
CA VAL A 85 8.49 -9.01 -9.05
C VAL A 85 8.96 -7.88 -9.95
N THR A 86 9.40 -8.22 -11.16
CA THR A 86 9.76 -7.22 -12.17
C THR A 86 8.50 -6.48 -12.64
N THR A 87 8.66 -5.29 -13.21
CA THR A 87 7.52 -4.57 -13.80
C THR A 87 6.84 -5.39 -14.90
N GLY A 88 7.61 -6.12 -15.73
CA GLY A 88 7.06 -7.05 -16.71
C GLY A 88 6.24 -8.18 -16.04
N GLY A 89 6.73 -8.75 -14.94
CA GLY A 89 6.00 -9.74 -14.16
C GLY A 89 4.70 -9.20 -13.54
N LEU A 90 4.72 -7.96 -13.04
CA LEU A 90 3.53 -7.27 -12.54
C LEU A 90 2.50 -7.04 -13.67
N ALA A 91 2.97 -6.58 -14.82
CA ALA A 91 2.17 -6.32 -16.00
C ALA A 91 1.48 -7.59 -16.52
N GLY A 92 2.22 -8.69 -16.60
CA GLY A 92 1.68 -10.00 -16.98
C GLY A 92 0.58 -10.48 -16.01
N ARG A 93 0.78 -10.33 -14.69
CA ARG A 93 -0.23 -10.71 -13.69
C ARG A 93 -1.51 -9.88 -13.76
N LEU A 94 -1.40 -8.62 -14.20
CA LEU A 94 -2.52 -7.70 -14.35
C LEU A 94 -3.17 -7.77 -15.74
N GLY A 95 -2.54 -8.45 -16.71
CA GLY A 95 -2.99 -8.49 -18.10
C GLY A 95 -2.94 -7.12 -18.80
N VAL A 96 -1.98 -6.25 -18.45
CA VAL A 96 -1.87 -4.89 -19.00
C VAL A 96 -0.43 -4.59 -19.46
N SER A 97 -0.23 -3.48 -20.17
CA SER A 97 1.13 -3.02 -20.51
C SER A 97 1.90 -2.55 -19.27
N GLU A 98 3.22 -2.62 -19.30
CA GLU A 98 4.07 -2.16 -18.17
C GLU A 98 3.81 -0.71 -17.76
N ARG A 99 3.61 0.18 -18.74
CA ARG A 99 3.27 1.58 -18.47
C ARG A 99 1.96 1.70 -17.70
N HIS A 100 0.97 0.89 -18.07
CA HIS A 100 -0.33 0.86 -17.40
C HIS A 100 -0.21 0.24 -15.99
N ALA A 101 0.57 -0.83 -15.82
CA ALA A 101 0.83 -1.44 -14.52
C ALA A 101 1.48 -0.46 -13.53
N ARG A 102 2.50 0.32 -13.98
CA ARG A 102 3.12 1.38 -13.17
C ARG A 102 2.11 2.46 -12.77
N ARG A 103 1.20 2.83 -13.68
CA ARG A 103 0.16 3.82 -13.41
C ARG A 103 -0.85 3.31 -12.37
N LEU A 104 -1.30 2.07 -12.49
CA LEU A 104 -2.20 1.44 -11.52
C LEU A 104 -1.54 1.34 -10.14
N ALA A 105 -0.28 0.92 -10.08
CA ALA A 105 0.45 0.86 -8.83
C ALA A 105 0.55 2.24 -8.15
N ARG A 106 0.83 3.31 -8.93
CA ARG A 106 0.83 4.69 -8.40
C ARG A 106 -0.55 5.13 -7.92
N GLN A 107 -1.62 4.81 -8.64
CA GLN A 107 -2.99 5.11 -8.21
C GLN A 107 -3.35 4.38 -6.91
N ALA A 108 -2.84 3.17 -6.73
CA ALA A 108 -2.96 2.38 -5.50
C ALA A 108 -2.01 2.85 -4.38
N GLY A 109 -1.16 3.86 -4.61
CA GLY A 109 -0.18 4.34 -3.64
C GLY A 109 0.99 3.37 -3.39
N ILE A 110 1.20 2.41 -4.28
CA ILE A 110 2.28 1.44 -4.21
C ILE A 110 3.52 2.06 -4.88
N ALA A 111 4.56 2.26 -4.08
CA ALA A 111 5.88 2.63 -4.56
C ALA A 111 6.71 1.39 -4.91
N PRO A 112 7.53 1.42 -5.97
CA PRO A 112 8.45 0.34 -6.29
C PRO A 112 9.50 0.16 -5.19
N ALA A 113 9.90 -1.09 -4.95
CA ALA A 113 10.94 -1.45 -3.99
C ALA A 113 12.36 -1.16 -4.52
N GLY A 114 12.50 -1.02 -5.84
CA GLY A 114 13.75 -0.70 -6.52
C GLY A 114 13.49 -0.37 -7.99
N ARG A 115 14.56 -0.18 -8.79
CA ARG A 115 14.44 0.19 -10.21
C ARG A 115 13.69 -0.89 -11.00
N GLY A 116 12.39 -0.70 -11.20
CA GLY A 116 11.53 -1.63 -11.92
C GLY A 116 11.15 -2.89 -11.14
N LEU A 117 11.38 -2.90 -9.81
CA LEU A 117 11.10 -4.01 -8.91
C LEU A 117 9.98 -3.66 -7.92
N TRP A 118 9.14 -4.65 -7.64
CA TRP A 118 7.95 -4.57 -6.80
C TRP A 118 7.99 -5.68 -5.76
N LEU A 119 7.46 -5.45 -4.56
CA LEU A 119 7.23 -6.53 -3.61
C LEU A 119 6.13 -7.45 -4.17
N ALA A 120 6.32 -8.77 -4.09
CA ALA A 120 5.31 -9.73 -4.54
C ALA A 120 3.99 -9.56 -3.80
N GLU A 121 4.03 -9.20 -2.53
CA GLU A 121 2.84 -8.91 -1.72
C GLU A 121 2.05 -7.72 -2.28
N ASP A 122 2.73 -6.63 -2.64
CA ASP A 122 2.09 -5.46 -3.25
C ASP A 122 1.54 -5.78 -4.63
N ALA A 123 2.29 -6.57 -5.42
CA ALA A 123 1.83 -7.05 -6.71
C ALA A 123 0.56 -7.91 -6.57
N ALA A 124 0.52 -8.81 -5.59
CA ALA A 124 -0.63 -9.66 -5.30
C ALA A 124 -1.83 -8.84 -4.83
N ALA A 125 -1.62 -7.86 -3.94
CA ALA A 125 -2.67 -6.96 -3.47
C ALA A 125 -3.28 -6.15 -4.64
N LEU A 126 -2.45 -5.66 -5.56
CA LEU A 126 -2.91 -4.92 -6.73
C LEU A 126 -3.75 -5.79 -7.68
N VAL A 127 -3.36 -7.05 -7.87
CA VAL A 127 -4.12 -8.03 -8.67
C VAL A 127 -5.47 -8.35 -8.01
N ALA A 128 -5.48 -8.54 -6.68
CA ALA A 128 -6.69 -8.83 -5.93
C ALA A 128 -7.69 -7.67 -5.97
N ALA A 129 -7.22 -6.43 -5.81
CA ALA A 129 -8.04 -5.22 -5.92
C ALA A 129 -8.71 -5.15 -7.31
N ARG A 130 -7.94 -5.36 -8.38
CA ARG A 130 -8.47 -5.29 -9.75
C ARG A 130 -9.49 -6.37 -10.07
N ARG A 131 -9.32 -7.60 -9.54
CA ARG A 131 -10.33 -8.65 -9.68
C ARG A 131 -11.64 -8.29 -8.97
N THR A 132 -11.54 -7.58 -7.85
CA THR A 132 -12.70 -7.12 -7.08
C THR A 132 -13.45 -6.02 -7.81
N ASP A 133 -12.73 -5.04 -8.39
CA ASP A 133 -13.33 -4.01 -9.24
C ASP A 133 -14.00 -4.62 -10.48
N ALA A 134 -13.33 -5.53 -11.18
CA ALA A 134 -13.89 -6.21 -12.34
C ALA A 134 -15.15 -7.02 -12.01
N ARG A 135 -15.23 -7.63 -10.82
CA ARG A 135 -16.44 -8.32 -10.32
C ARG A 135 -17.57 -7.36 -9.98
N ARG A 136 -17.25 -6.18 -9.43
CA ARG A 136 -18.23 -5.14 -9.13
C ARG A 136 -18.86 -4.58 -10.41
N ASP A 137 -18.06 -4.42 -11.47
CA ASP A 137 -18.52 -3.93 -12.78
C ASP A 137 -19.35 -4.98 -13.56
N SER A 138 -19.19 -6.27 -13.24
CA SER A 138 -19.90 -7.36 -13.94
C SER A 138 -21.19 -7.81 -13.26
N PHE A 139 -21.55 -7.24 -12.10
CA PHE A 139 -22.89 -7.39 -11.52
C PHE A 139 -23.81 -6.28 -12.04
N PRO A 140 -24.76 -6.58 -12.94
CA PRO A 140 -25.74 -5.57 -13.35
C PRO A 140 -26.58 -5.17 -12.14
N ALA A 141 -26.76 -3.87 -11.95
CA ALA A 141 -27.69 -3.32 -10.97
C ALA A 141 -29.06 -4.01 -11.15
N LEU A 142 -29.57 -4.65 -10.10
CA LEU A 142 -30.91 -5.22 -10.12
C LEU A 142 -31.88 -4.10 -10.55
N PRO A 143 -32.75 -4.34 -11.55
CA PRO A 143 -33.77 -3.36 -11.88
C PRO A 143 -34.63 -3.10 -10.63
N PRO A 144 -35.08 -1.85 -10.40
CA PRO A 144 -35.95 -1.57 -9.27
C PRO A 144 -37.18 -2.45 -9.38
N ARG A 145 -37.51 -3.18 -8.29
CA ARG A 145 -38.78 -3.90 -8.20
C ARG A 145 -39.89 -2.89 -8.40
N ARG A 146 -40.60 -3.00 -9.53
CA ARG A 146 -41.92 -2.40 -9.67
C ARG A 146 -42.84 -3.21 -8.78
N ASP A 147 -42.92 -2.81 -7.53
CA ASP A 147 -44.04 -3.20 -6.67
C ASP A 147 -45.24 -2.42 -7.19
N GLY A 148 -45.95 -3.05 -8.13
CA GLY A 148 -47.32 -2.70 -8.45
C GLY A 148 -48.24 -3.34 -7.42
N ALA A 149 -48.93 -2.50 -6.67
CA ALA A 149 -50.21 -2.77 -6.03
C ALA A 149 -50.92 -1.41 -6.08
N GLU A 150 -51.81 -1.23 -7.07
CA GLU A 150 -53.27 -1.41 -6.90
C GLU A 150 -53.85 -0.52 -5.80
#